data_AF-A0A7C6WAA0-F1
#
_entry.id   AF-A0A7C6WAA0-F1
#
_cell.length_a   1.000
_cell.length_b   1.000
_cell.length_c   1.000
_cell.angle_alpha   90.00
_cell.angle_beta   90.00
_cell.angle_gamma   90.00
#
_symmetry.space_group_name_H-M   'P 1'
#
loop_
_entity.id
_entity.type
_entity.pdbx_description
1 polymer ?
#
loop_
_entity_poly.entity_id
_entity_poly.type
_entity_poly.pdbx_seq_one_letter_code
_entity_poly.pdbx_strand_id
1 'polypeptide(L)'
;MIYPIGTKVTTKRGTGIVRDFKFTAIDGNCYLIELSDGSKIWRTEKSVRPILECFPVTATKIAQAIAKRFNLDVNEVEAVILLSVLEITSMNT
;
A
#
# COMPACT_ATOMS: atom_id res chain seq x y z
N MET A 1 1.25 -5.07 12.80
CA MET A 1 2.06 -4.26 11.86
C MET A 1 1.76 -2.80 12.14
N ILE A 2 2.77 -1.93 12.22
CA ILE A 2 2.58 -0.50 12.50
C ILE A 2 2.69 0.27 11.18
N TYR A 3 1.68 1.06 10.84
CA TYR A 3 1.70 1.93 9.67
C TYR A 3 2.27 3.30 10.03
N PRO A 4 3.32 3.79 9.34
CA PRO A 4 3.85 5.13 9.54
C PRO A 4 2.80 6.22 9.27
N ILE A 5 2.94 7.38 9.91
CA ILE A 5 2.17 8.57 9.55
C ILE A 5 2.48 8.94 8.10
N GLY A 6 1.45 9.29 7.32
CA GLY A 6 1.55 9.54 5.89
C GLY A 6 1.27 8.31 5.01
N THR A 7 1.15 7.11 5.60
CA THR A 7 0.79 5.91 4.82
C THR A 7 -0.60 6.08 4.20
N LYS A 8 -0.69 5.86 2.89
CA LYS A 8 -1.97 5.77 2.17
C LYS A 8 -2.64 4.44 2.47
N VAL A 9 -3.91 4.48 2.81
CA VAL A 9 -4.67 3.30 3.23
C VAL A 9 -6.08 3.31 2.64
N THR A 10 -6.65 2.12 2.50
CA THR A 10 -8.06 1.90 2.17
C THR A 10 -8.81 1.42 3.41
N THR A 11 -10.01 1.96 3.60
CA THR A 11 -10.96 1.55 4.63
C THR A 11 -12.30 1.24 3.98
N LYS A 12 -13.24 0.64 4.73
CA LYS A 12 -14.63 0.45 4.27
C LYS A 12 -15.35 1.75 3.87
N ARG A 13 -14.90 2.91 4.35
CA ARG A 13 -15.49 4.23 4.02
C ARG A 13 -14.80 4.92 2.85
N GLY A 14 -13.72 4.35 2.31
CA GLY A 14 -12.92 4.95 1.25
C GLY A 14 -11.44 5.01 1.59
N THR A 15 -10.70 5.68 0.70
CA THR A 15 -9.26 5.88 0.78
C THR A 15 -8.90 7.09 1.63
N GLY A 16 -7.75 7.03 2.29
CA GLY A 16 -7.26 8.11 3.14
C GLY A 16 -5.79 7.96 3.51
N ILE A 17 -5.33 8.86 4.39
CA ILE A 17 -3.95 8.94 4.85
C ILE A 17 -3.93 8.79 6.38
N VAL A 18 -3.00 7.98 6.90
CA VAL A 18 -2.76 7.87 8.34
C VAL A 18 -2.18 9.19 8.86
N ARG A 19 -2.88 9.81 9.82
CA ARG A 19 -2.48 11.06 10.46
C ARG A 19 -1.98 10.90 11.90
N ASP A 20 -2.46 9.87 12.58
CA ASP A 20 -2.08 9.61 13.97
C ASP A 20 -2.17 8.11 14.27
N PHE A 21 -1.49 7.70 15.33
CA PHE A 21 -1.42 6.32 15.81
C PHE A 21 -1.52 6.27 17.33
N LYS A 22 -2.35 5.36 17.84
CA LYS A 22 -2.49 5.10 19.26
C LYS A 22 -2.66 3.61 19.52
N PHE A 23 -2.00 3.11 20.55
CA PHE A 23 -2.24 1.77 21.07
C PHE A 23 -3.26 1.82 22.22
N THR A 24 -4.21 0.88 22.23
CA THR A 24 -5.10 0.63 23.38
C THR A 24 -5.00 -0.83 23.80
N ALA A 25 -5.16 -1.11 25.10
CA ALA A 25 -5.11 -2.48 25.60
C ALA A 25 -6.28 -3.36 25.09
N ILE A 26 -7.39 -2.74 24.68
CA ILE A 26 -8.60 -3.42 24.24
C ILE A 26 -8.59 -3.65 22.72
N ASP A 27 -8.29 -2.61 21.94
CA ASP A 27 -8.40 -2.63 20.48
C ASP A 27 -7.06 -2.86 19.77
N GLY A 28 -5.96 -2.75 20.52
CA GLY A 28 -4.60 -2.81 20.00
C GLY A 28 -4.25 -1.56 19.19
N ASN A 29 -3.71 -1.76 17.99
CA ASN A 29 -3.24 -0.70 17.11
C ASN A 29 -4.42 0.05 16.47
N CYS A 30 -4.54 1.34 16.79
CA CYS A 30 -5.55 2.24 16.25
C CYS A 30 -4.91 3.38 15.47
N TYR A 31 -5.54 3.75 14.35
CA TYR A 31 -5.05 4.76 13.43
C TYR A 31 -6.13 5.81 13.19
N LEU A 32 -5.73 7.08 13.23
CA LEU A 32 -6.54 8.18 12.73
C LEU A 32 -6.29 8.31 11.23
N ILE A 33 -7.35 8.20 10.45
CA ILE A 33 -7.30 8.26 9.00
C ILE A 33 -8.09 9.50 8.57
N GLU A 34 -7.41 10.38 7.85
CA GLU A 34 -8.05 11.46 7.11
C GLU A 34 -8.41 10.93 5.72
N LEU A 35 -9.71 10.80 5.47
CA LEU A 35 -10.25 10.34 4.19
C LEU A 35 -10.16 11.45 3.13
N SER A 36 -10.26 11.05 1.87
CA SER A 36 -10.21 11.97 0.72
C SER A 36 -11.34 13.01 0.71
N ASP A 37 -12.44 12.76 1.42
CA ASP A 37 -13.55 13.70 1.61
C ASP A 37 -13.30 14.73 2.75
N GLY A 38 -12.13 14.67 3.40
CA GLY A 38 -11.75 15.51 4.55
C GLY A 38 -12.22 14.98 5.91
N SER A 39 -13.04 13.92 5.94
CA SER A 39 -13.49 13.31 7.19
C SER A 39 -12.34 12.62 7.92
N LYS A 40 -12.33 12.70 9.25
CA LYS A 40 -11.35 12.01 10.11
C LYS A 40 -12.01 10.88 10.87
N ILE A 41 -11.49 9.66 10.74
CA ILE A 41 -12.03 8.47 11.38
C ILE A 41 -10.96 7.67 12.12
N TRP A 42 -11.33 7.07 13.24
CA TRP A 42 -10.50 6.09 13.94
C TRP A 42 -10.81 4.66 13.46
N ARG A 43 -9.76 3.90 13.18
CA ARG A 43 -9.85 2.49 12.76
C ARG A 43 -8.78 1.63 13.40
N THR A 44 -9.17 0.41 13.77
CA THR A 44 -8.24 -0.63 14.21
C THR A 44 -7.47 -1.20 13.02
N GLU A 45 -6.27 -1.74 13.26
CA GLU A 45 -5.42 -2.38 12.25
C GLU A 45 -6.19 -3.33 11.32
N LYS A 46 -7.11 -4.13 11.87
CA LYS A 46 -7.90 -5.11 11.10
C LYS A 46 -8.79 -4.46 10.03
N SER A 47 -9.16 -3.19 10.22
CA SER A 47 -10.09 -2.44 9.37
C SER A 47 -9.39 -1.50 8.39
N VAL A 48 -8.06 -1.57 8.32
CA VAL A 48 -7.21 -0.73 7.47
C VAL A 48 -6.41 -1.65 6.56
N ARG A 49 -6.24 -1.24 5.30
CA ARG A 49 -5.36 -1.92 4.34
C ARG A 49 -4.41 -0.89 3.75
N PRO A 50 -3.08 -1.08 3.84
CA PRO A 50 -2.15 -0.17 3.20
C PRO A 50 -2.34 -0.25 1.69
N ILE A 51 -2.38 0.91 1.04
CA ILE A 51 -2.26 0.99 -0.41
C ILE A 51 -0.79 0.78 -0.70
N LEU A 52 -0.48 -0.37 -1.27
CA LEU A 52 0.85 -0.67 -1.77
C LEU A 52 1.02 0.14 -3.06
N GLU A 53 1.47 1.39 -2.94
CA GLU A 53 2.09 2.04 -4.08
C GLU A 53 3.35 1.23 -4.38
N CYS A 54 3.35 0.55 -5.52
CA CYS A 54 4.57 -0.04 -6.05
C CYS A 54 5.49 1.14 -6.34
N PHE A 55 6.30 1.52 -5.36
CA PHE A 55 7.32 2.53 -5.56
C PHE A 55 8.15 2.03 -6.74
N PRO A 56 8.30 2.81 -7.83
CA PRO A 56 9.02 2.38 -9.01
C PRO A 56 10.40 1.84 -8.63
N VAL A 57 11.03 2.42 -7.60
CA VAL A 57 12.30 1.98 -7.00
C VAL A 57 12.32 0.49 -6.57
N THR A 58 11.22 -0.06 -6.07
CA THR A 58 11.13 -1.48 -5.68
C THR A 58 10.90 -2.37 -6.89
N ALA A 59 10.04 -1.94 -7.84
CA ALA A 59 9.84 -2.63 -9.11
C ALA A 59 11.16 -2.74 -9.89
N THR A 60 11.93 -1.65 -9.97
CA THR A 60 13.24 -1.62 -10.64
C THR A 60 14.24 -2.58 -9.99
N LYS A 61 14.32 -2.63 -8.65
CA LYS A 61 15.25 -3.56 -7.96
C LYS A 61 14.88 -5.02 -8.16
N ILE A 62 13.57 -5.33 -8.13
CA ILE A 62 13.08 -6.69 -8.39
C ILE A 62 13.30 -7.07 -9.86
N ALA A 63 13.00 -6.15 -10.78
CA ALA A 63 13.24 -6.33 -12.21
C ALA A 63 14.71 -6.58 -12.50
N GLN A 64 15.62 -5.80 -11.91
CA GLN A 64 17.07 -6.01 -12.02
C GLN A 64 17.51 -7.40 -11.51
N ALA A 65 16.97 -7.85 -10.37
CA ALA A 65 17.31 -9.16 -9.82
C ALA A 65 16.85 -10.31 -10.73
N ILE A 66 15.63 -10.22 -11.26
CA ILE A 66 15.04 -11.21 -12.17
C ILE A 66 15.77 -11.20 -13.51
N ALA A 67 15.93 -10.03 -14.12
CA ALA A 67 16.63 -9.84 -15.40
C ALA A 67 18.04 -10.42 -15.35
N LYS A 68 18.79 -10.15 -14.26
CA LYS A 68 20.12 -10.73 -14.06
C LYS A 68 20.10 -12.25 -13.90
N ARG A 69 19.09 -12.81 -13.22
CA ARG A 69 19.01 -14.25 -12.94
C ARG A 69 18.63 -15.06 -14.18
N PHE A 70 17.78 -14.52 -15.03
CA PHE A 70 17.22 -15.19 -16.20
C PHE A 70 17.76 -14.65 -17.53
N ASN A 71 18.70 -13.70 -17.50
CA ASN A 71 19.28 -13.04 -18.67
C ASN A 71 18.22 -12.41 -19.59
N LEU A 72 17.31 -11.64 -18.99
CA LEU A 72 16.21 -10.93 -19.66
C LEU A 72 16.47 -9.42 -19.69
N ASP A 73 15.71 -8.68 -20.50
CA ASP A 73 15.72 -7.21 -20.49
C ASP A 73 15.03 -6.66 -19.22
N VAL A 74 15.67 -5.71 -18.54
CA VAL A 74 15.17 -5.13 -17.28
C VAL A 74 13.87 -4.38 -17.51
N ASN A 75 13.73 -3.67 -18.62
CA ASN A 75 12.56 -2.83 -18.89
C ASN A 75 11.33 -3.70 -19.20
N GLU A 76 11.51 -4.81 -19.93
CA GLU A 76 10.44 -5.78 -20.17
C GLU A 76 9.94 -6.41 -18.86
N VAL A 77 10.87 -6.83 -17.99
CA VAL A 77 10.51 -7.40 -16.68
C VAL A 77 9.81 -6.36 -15.79
N GLU A 78 10.30 -5.12 -15.77
CA GLU A 78 9.68 -4.03 -15.01
C GLU A 78 8.27 -3.72 -15.50
N ALA A 79 8.06 -3.68 -16.82
CA ALA A 79 6.75 -3.46 -17.42
C ALA A 79 5.74 -4.55 -17.03
N VAL A 80 6.16 -5.83 -17.04
CA VAL A 80 5.31 -6.95 -16.61
C VAL A 80 4.95 -6.84 -15.12
N ILE A 81 5.92 -6.52 -14.25
CA ILE A 81 5.67 -6.33 -12.82
C ILE A 81 4.64 -5.21 -12.59
N LEU A 82 4.77 -4.10 -13.30
CA LEU A 82 3.86 -2.96 -13.18
C LEU A 82 2.45 -3.29 -13.71
N LEU A 83 2.35 -4.02 -14.83
CA LEU A 83 1.07 -4.49 -15.39
C LEU A 83 0.33 -5.42 -14.43
N SER A 84 1.00 -6.42 -13.86
CA SER A 84 0.37 -7.35 -12.93
C SER A 84 -0.15 -6.68 -11.66
N VAL A 85 0.52 -5.62 -11.19
CA VAL A 85 0.05 -4.83 -10.03
C VAL A 85 -1.21 -4.04 -10.38
N LEU A 86 -1.29 -3.45 -11.58
CA LEU A 86 -2.46 -2.70 -12.04
C LEU A 86 -3.71 -3.59 -12.13
N GLU A 87 -3.56 -4.81 -12.63
CA GLU A 87 -4.66 -5.79 -12.70
C GLU A 87 -5.18 -6.18 -11.31
N ILE A 88 -4.28 -6.38 -10.33
CA ILE A 88 -4.67 -6.67 -8.94
C ILE A 88 -5.44 -5.50 -8.32
N THR A 89 -5.07 -4.25 -8.62
CA THR A 89 -5.83 -3.08 -8.14
C THR A 89 -7.20 -2.94 -8.79
N SER A 90 -7.34 -3.29 -10.08
CA SER A 90 -8.62 -3.17 -10.80
C SER A 90 -9.64 -4.24 -10.41
N MET A 91 -9.20 -5.42 -9.96
CA MET A 91 -10.11 -6.48 -9.47
C MET A 91 -10.67 -6.22 -8.07
N ASN A 92 -10.14 -5.23 -7.35
CA ASN A 92 -10.54 -4.90 -5.97
C ASN A 92 -11.46 -3.66 -5.89
N THR A 93 -11.93 -3.17 -7.04
CA THR A 93 -12.96 -2.12 -7.20
C THR A 93 -14.27 -2.73 -7.66
#